data_AF-A0A3Q7SV88-F1
#
_entry.id   AF-A0A3Q7SV88-F1
#
_cell.length_a   1.000
_cell.length_b   1.000
_cell.length_c   1.000
_cell.angle_alpha   90.00
_cell.angle_beta   90.00
_cell.angle_gamma   90.00
#
_symmetry.space_group_name_H-M   'P 1'
#
loop_
_entity.id
_entity.type
_entity.pdbx_description
1 polymer ?
#
loop_
_entity_poly.entity_id
_entity_poly.type
_entity_poly.pdbx_seq_one_letter_code
_entity_poly.pdbx_strand_id
1 'polypeptide(L)'
;MPLFLLPSLWKQKELQEQGEIRIVQLGFDLDAHGIIFTEDYRTRRGHRALVSSNMNEREMRVLRACDGRPYAGAVQKFLALVLPACGDLSFQQDQMTETFGFRDPEITHLVNAGVLTVRDAGSWWLAVPGAGRFIKYFVKGRQAVLSMVRKAKYRELLLSELLGRRAPASVRLGLTYHVHDLIGAQLVDCVSTTSGTLLRLPET
;
A
#
# COMPACT_ATOMS: atom_id res chain seq x y z
N MET A 1 20.86 -3.56 -26.50
CA MET A 1 21.07 -2.32 -25.71
C MET A 1 20.07 -1.27 -26.18
N PRO A 2 18.88 -1.10 -25.56
CA PRO A 2 17.97 -0.03 -25.96
C PRO A 2 18.05 1.17 -25.01
N LEU A 3 18.27 2.35 -25.59
CA LEU A 3 18.56 3.63 -24.94
C LEU A 3 17.31 4.55 -24.88
N PHE A 4 16.11 4.00 -24.65
CA PHE A 4 14.84 4.77 -24.75
C PHE A 4 14.00 4.85 -23.45
N LEU A 5 14.48 4.35 -22.32
CA LEU A 5 13.74 4.37 -21.03
C LEU A 5 14.09 5.54 -20.09
N LEU A 6 14.96 6.46 -20.51
CA LEU A 6 15.61 7.42 -19.62
C LEU A 6 14.70 8.56 -19.09
N PRO A 7 13.83 9.25 -19.86
CA PRO A 7 13.23 10.52 -19.41
C PRO A 7 12.32 10.44 -18.18
N SER A 8 11.54 9.37 -18.04
CA SER A 8 10.61 9.19 -16.93
C SER A 8 11.30 8.84 -15.62
N LEU A 9 12.39 8.05 -15.69
CA LEU A 9 13.21 7.70 -14.53
C LEU A 9 13.99 8.91 -14.00
N TRP A 10 14.48 9.79 -14.89
CA TRP A 10 15.12 11.04 -14.48
C TRP A 10 14.14 11.96 -13.77
N LYS A 11 12.93 12.13 -14.32
CA LYS A 11 11.90 12.97 -13.72
C LYS A 11 11.43 12.43 -12.36
N GLN A 12 11.35 11.10 -12.19
CA GLN A 12 11.04 10.50 -10.90
C GLN A 12 12.15 10.76 -9.87
N LYS A 13 13.42 10.57 -10.23
CA LYS A 13 14.54 10.87 -9.34
C LYS A 13 14.58 12.34 -8.94
N GLU A 14 14.36 13.24 -9.89
CA GLU A 14 14.30 14.68 -9.65
C GLU A 14 13.18 15.04 -8.66
N LEU A 15 11.96 14.52 -8.84
CA LEU A 15 10.85 14.73 -7.90
C LEU A 15 11.10 14.10 -6.52
N GLN A 16 11.89 13.03 -6.44
CA GLN A 16 12.30 12.41 -5.19
C GLN A 16 13.36 13.25 -4.46
N GLU A 17 14.36 13.76 -5.19
CA GLU A 17 15.40 14.66 -4.67
C GLU A 17 14.83 15.99 -4.19
N GLN A 18 13.85 16.55 -4.92
CA GLN A 18 13.08 17.72 -4.51
C GLN A 18 12.14 17.43 -3.33
N GLY A 19 11.96 16.15 -3.00
CA GLY A 19 11.12 15.72 -1.91
C GLY A 19 9.63 15.88 -2.18
N GLU A 20 9.18 16.01 -3.43
CA GLU A 20 7.76 16.12 -3.81
C GLU A 20 7.04 14.77 -3.78
N ILE A 21 7.75 13.69 -4.05
CA ILE A 21 7.23 12.32 -3.97
C ILE A 21 7.97 11.50 -2.92
N ARG A 22 7.29 10.47 -2.43
CA ARG A 22 7.82 9.43 -1.55
C ARG A 22 7.52 8.08 -2.15
N ILE A 23 8.53 7.23 -2.16
CA ILE A 23 8.34 5.80 -2.39
C ILE A 23 7.93 5.20 -1.05
N VAL A 24 7.03 4.22 -1.03
CA VAL A 24 6.57 3.52 0.17
C VAL A 24 6.49 2.03 -0.11
N GLN A 25 6.78 1.21 0.90
CA GLN A 25 6.60 -0.24 0.75
C GLN A 25 5.14 -0.62 0.93
N LEU A 26 4.57 -1.31 -0.06
CA LEU A 26 3.15 -1.69 -0.04
C LEU A 26 2.90 -3.00 0.73
N GLY A 27 3.95 -3.71 1.12
CA GLY A 27 3.89 -4.79 2.13
C GLY A 27 3.17 -6.07 1.71
N PHE A 28 2.78 -6.23 0.44
CA PHE A 28 2.25 -7.49 -0.10
C PHE A 28 3.21 -8.22 -1.05
N ASP A 29 4.28 -7.55 -1.49
CA ASP A 29 5.38 -8.10 -2.27
C ASP A 29 6.63 -7.28 -1.93
N LEU A 30 7.81 -7.91 -1.88
CA LEU A 30 9.08 -7.24 -1.59
C LEU A 30 9.44 -6.25 -2.70
N ASP A 31 8.99 -6.52 -3.93
CA ASP A 31 9.26 -5.67 -5.09
C ASP A 31 8.14 -4.64 -5.36
N ALA A 32 7.04 -4.68 -4.61
CA ALA A 32 5.91 -3.77 -4.79
C ALA A 32 6.05 -2.47 -4.00
N HIS A 33 6.46 -1.44 -4.73
CA HIS A 33 6.61 -0.08 -4.21
C HIS A 33 5.45 0.81 -4.67
N GLY A 34 4.97 1.67 -3.78
CA GLY A 34 4.01 2.73 -4.08
C GLY A 34 4.70 4.08 -4.20
N ILE A 35 4.18 4.97 -5.04
CA ILE A 35 4.61 6.37 -5.09
C ILE A 35 3.47 7.23 -4.56
N ILE A 36 3.78 8.13 -3.62
CA ILE A 36 2.83 9.03 -2.99
C ILE A 36 3.42 10.43 -2.97
N PHE A 37 2.62 11.45 -3.23
CA PHE A 37 3.07 12.82 -3.05
C PHE A 37 3.32 13.11 -1.56
N THR A 38 4.44 13.75 -1.25
CA THR A 38 4.78 14.15 0.12
C THR A 38 3.71 15.06 0.71
N GLU A 39 3.08 15.91 -0.12
CA GLU A 39 1.88 16.64 0.25
C GLU A 39 0.80 15.66 0.70
N ASP A 40 0.33 14.74 -0.14
CA ASP A 40 -0.73 13.77 0.22
C ASP A 40 -0.41 12.92 1.46
N TYR A 41 0.88 12.66 1.71
CA TYR A 41 1.34 11.98 2.92
C TYR A 41 1.27 12.88 4.17
N ARG A 42 1.60 14.17 4.03
CA ARG A 42 1.56 15.19 5.09
C ARG A 42 0.17 15.82 5.28
N THR A 43 -0.71 15.78 4.28
CA THR A 43 -1.77 16.79 4.13
C THR A 43 -2.71 16.87 5.32
N ARG A 44 -2.44 17.97 6.03
CA ARG A 44 -3.25 18.87 6.82
C ARG A 44 -3.75 20.01 5.91
N ARG A 45 -4.82 19.79 5.14
CA ARG A 45 -5.70 20.86 4.60
C ARG A 45 -7.15 20.39 4.69
N GLY A 46 -8.09 21.06 5.35
CA GLY A 46 -7.97 22.33 6.05
C GLY A 46 -7.81 23.53 5.11
N HIS A 47 -8.46 23.58 3.95
CA HIS A 47 -8.87 24.89 3.43
C HIS A 47 -9.88 25.45 4.42
N ARG A 48 -9.49 26.44 5.25
CA ARG A 48 -10.49 27.29 5.87
C ARG A 48 -10.83 28.40 4.89
N ALA A 49 -12.12 28.49 4.57
CA ALA A 49 -12.80 29.50 3.75
C ALA A 49 -12.43 29.42 2.25
N LEU A 50 -13.35 29.13 1.33
CA LEU A 50 -14.71 29.63 1.18
C LEU A 50 -15.60 28.56 0.52
N VAL A 51 -16.92 28.72 0.69
CA VAL A 51 -18.03 27.93 0.12
C VAL A 51 -18.53 26.77 0.99
N SER A 52 -19.32 27.17 1.99
CA SER A 52 -20.72 26.79 2.21
C SER A 52 -21.20 25.37 1.86
N SER A 53 -21.76 24.74 2.92
CA SER A 53 -22.94 23.87 2.92
C SER A 53 -22.92 22.59 2.09
N ASN A 54 -22.93 21.47 2.82
CA ASN A 54 -23.26 20.10 2.40
C ASN A 54 -22.19 19.32 1.61
N MET A 55 -21.11 18.88 2.27
CA MET A 55 -20.56 17.53 2.02
C MET A 55 -19.53 17.12 3.07
N ASN A 56 -19.71 15.91 3.59
CA ASN A 56 -18.99 15.24 4.67
C ASN A 56 -17.46 15.47 4.71
N GLU A 57 -17.00 15.82 5.90
CA GLU A 57 -15.62 15.76 6.43
C GLU A 57 -14.75 14.68 5.75
N ARG A 58 -13.94 15.07 4.77
CA ARG A 58 -12.83 14.24 4.27
C ARG A 58 -11.53 14.78 4.82
N GLU A 59 -11.25 14.33 6.03
CA GLU A 59 -10.18 14.82 6.89
C GLU A 59 -8.91 13.96 6.81
N MET A 60 -7.79 14.63 7.07
CA MET A 60 -6.43 14.14 7.32
C MET A 60 -6.30 12.71 7.88
N ARG A 61 -5.82 11.75 7.07
CA ARG A 61 -5.78 10.31 7.41
C ARG A 61 -4.81 9.92 8.53
N VAL A 62 -3.63 10.54 8.62
CA VAL A 62 -2.56 10.08 9.55
C VAL A 62 -2.77 10.61 10.97
N LEU A 63 -2.94 11.93 11.14
CA LEU A 63 -3.14 12.51 12.47
C LEU A 63 -4.50 12.12 13.06
N ARG A 64 -5.60 12.08 12.29
CA ARG A 64 -6.90 11.59 12.80
C ARG A 64 -6.89 10.11 13.19
N ALA A 65 -6.11 9.27 12.50
CA ALA A 65 -5.95 7.87 12.89
C ALA A 65 -5.17 7.71 14.22
N CYS A 66 -4.43 8.74 14.62
CA CYS A 66 -3.62 8.77 15.83
C CYS A 66 -4.20 9.65 16.94
N ASP A 67 -5.22 10.47 16.67
CA ASP A 67 -5.84 11.37 17.65
C ASP A 67 -6.35 10.58 18.87
N GLY A 68 -5.95 11.02 20.07
CA GLY A 68 -6.29 10.37 21.35
C GLY A 68 -5.51 9.08 21.67
N ARG A 69 -4.52 8.70 20.85
CA ARG A 69 -3.69 7.49 21.06
C ARG A 69 -2.33 7.85 21.67
N PRO A 70 -1.71 6.95 22.46
CA PRO A 70 -0.44 7.22 23.13
C PRO A 70 0.73 7.47 22.16
N TYR A 71 0.58 7.10 20.88
CA TYR A 71 1.58 7.28 19.83
C TYR A 71 1.44 8.59 19.03
N ALA A 72 0.43 9.43 19.29
CA ALA A 72 0.18 10.65 18.52
C ALA A 72 1.38 11.62 18.51
N GLY A 73 2.02 11.81 19.66
CA GLY A 73 3.19 12.70 19.79
C GLY A 73 4.40 12.22 19.00
N ALA A 74 4.66 10.90 18.98
CA ALA A 74 5.74 10.32 18.19
C ALA A 74 5.49 10.50 16.67
N VAL A 75 4.24 10.27 16.23
CA VAL A 75 3.84 10.49 14.83
C VAL A 75 3.99 11.96 14.45
N GLN A 76 3.55 12.90 15.29
CA GLN A 76 3.68 14.33 15.01
C GLN A 76 5.15 14.77 14.92
N LYS A 77 6.00 14.29 15.82
CA LYS A 77 7.46 14.51 15.79
C LYS A 77 8.08 13.96 14.49
N PHE A 78 7.68 12.77 14.06
CA PHE A 78 8.16 12.15 12.82
C PHE A 78 7.77 12.95 11.57
N LEU A 79 6.51 13.36 11.47
CA LEU A 79 6.01 14.15 10.35
C LEU A 79 6.70 15.53 10.28
N ALA A 80 7.09 16.10 11.42
CA ALA A 80 7.72 17.42 11.50
C ALA A 80 9.24 17.39 11.28
N LEU A 81 9.94 16.37 11.79
CA LEU A 81 11.41 16.32 11.77
C LEU A 81 11.97 15.43 10.65
N VAL A 82 11.38 14.24 10.45
CA VAL A 82 11.96 13.22 9.58
C VAL A 82 11.51 13.40 8.14
N LEU A 83 10.20 13.63 7.91
CA LEU A 83 9.69 13.79 6.54
C LEU A 83 10.29 14.97 5.77
N PRO A 84 10.60 16.14 6.39
CA PRO A 84 11.27 17.23 5.68
C PRO A 84 12.75 17.01 5.48
N ALA A 85 13.42 16.31 6.41
CA ALA A 85 14.86 16.11 6.40
C ALA A 85 15.32 14.94 5.50
N CYS A 86 14.45 13.93 5.28
CA CYS A 86 14.78 12.76 4.48
C CYS A 86 13.82 12.55 3.30
N GLY A 87 14.39 12.38 2.11
CA GLY A 87 13.73 11.80 0.93
C GLY A 87 13.87 10.27 0.85
N ASP A 88 14.58 9.68 1.81
CA ASP A 88 14.87 8.25 1.85
C ASP A 88 13.66 7.42 2.24
N LEU A 89 13.62 6.22 1.65
CA LEU A 89 12.55 5.24 1.80
C LEU A 89 12.70 4.38 3.06
N SER A 90 13.91 4.28 3.59
CA SER A 90 14.24 3.46 4.74
C SER A 90 15.01 4.26 5.78
N PHE A 91 14.71 3.98 7.04
CA PHE A 91 15.33 4.59 8.22
C PHE A 91 16.09 3.53 8.98
N GLN A 92 17.34 3.83 9.32
CA GLN A 92 18.18 2.97 10.16
C GLN A 92 18.08 3.39 11.63
N GLN A 93 18.40 2.46 12.54
CA GLN A 93 18.34 2.69 13.98
C GLN A 93 19.18 3.90 14.38
N ASP A 94 20.45 3.94 13.99
CA ASP A 94 21.37 5.04 14.32
C ASP A 94 20.82 6.39 13.84
N GLN A 95 20.24 6.44 12.63
CA GLN A 95 19.62 7.65 12.10
C GLN A 95 18.40 8.07 12.95
N MET A 96 17.54 7.13 13.34
CA MET A 96 16.37 7.42 14.16
C MET A 96 16.72 7.85 15.58
N THR A 97 17.71 7.21 16.21
CA THR A 97 18.09 7.45 17.60
C THR A 97 19.05 8.62 17.75
N GLU A 98 20.09 8.70 16.93
CA GLU A 98 21.16 9.70 17.07
C GLU A 98 20.85 11.00 16.33
N THR A 99 20.32 10.92 15.10
CA THR A 99 20.06 12.12 14.29
C THR A 99 18.72 12.75 14.62
N PHE A 100 17.67 11.93 14.76
CA PHE A 100 16.30 12.41 14.99
C PHE A 100 15.84 12.31 16.44
N GLY A 101 16.64 11.71 17.32
CA GLY A 101 16.39 11.66 18.75
C GLY A 101 15.14 10.86 19.14
N PHE A 102 14.74 9.86 18.36
CA PHE A 102 13.66 8.93 18.72
C PHE A 102 14.15 7.90 19.73
N ARG A 103 13.30 7.55 20.69
CA ARG A 103 13.55 6.43 21.62
C ARG A 103 12.89 5.16 21.10
N ASP A 104 13.37 3.98 21.49
CA ASP A 104 12.79 2.69 21.06
C ASP A 104 11.27 2.58 21.25
N PRO A 105 10.65 3.08 22.34
CA PRO A 105 9.19 3.08 22.48
C PRO A 105 8.50 3.97 21.44
N GLU A 106 9.11 5.10 21.07
CA GLU A 106 8.57 6.01 20.05
C GLU A 106 8.67 5.39 18.65
N ILE A 107 9.74 4.64 18.36
CA ILE A 107 9.87 3.89 17.10
C ILE A 107 8.81 2.78 17.04
N THR A 108 8.61 2.05 18.14
CA THR A 108 7.56 1.03 18.26
C THR A 108 6.17 1.64 18.04
N HIS A 109 5.92 2.84 18.57
CA HIS A 109 4.71 3.61 18.36
C HIS A 109 4.49 3.97 16.88
N LEU A 110 5.53 4.36 16.14
CA LEU A 110 5.45 4.65 14.71
C LEU A 110 5.12 3.39 13.88
N VAL A 111 5.67 2.24 14.25
CA VAL A 111 5.33 0.95 13.63
C VAL A 111 3.87 0.59 13.90
N ASN A 112 3.42 0.72 15.15
CA ASN A 112 2.03 0.44 15.54
C ASN A 112 1.03 1.39 14.88
N ALA A 113 1.43 2.64 14.63
CA ALA A 113 0.62 3.61 13.88
C ALA A 113 0.57 3.32 12.37
N GLY A 114 1.40 2.40 11.86
CA GLY A 114 1.52 2.10 10.43
C GLY A 114 2.21 3.20 9.63
N VAL A 115 2.97 4.07 10.30
CA VAL A 115 3.84 5.08 9.67
C VAL A 115 5.16 4.44 9.24
N LEU A 116 5.63 3.45 10.00
CA LEU A 116 6.78 2.62 9.66
C LEU A 116 6.39 1.15 9.52
N THR A 117 7.12 0.41 8.69
CA THR A 117 7.07 -1.06 8.65
C THR A 117 8.47 -1.63 8.81
N VAL A 118 8.60 -2.74 9.56
CA VAL A 118 9.90 -3.38 9.81
C VAL A 118 10.45 -3.94 8.50
N ARG A 119 11.74 -3.65 8.24
CA ARG A 119 12.53 -4.26 7.18
C ARG A 119 13.35 -5.42 7.74
N ASP A 120 14.28 -5.06 8.62
CA ASP A 120 15.29 -5.90 9.24
C ASP A 120 15.51 -5.41 10.69
N ALA A 121 16.33 -6.11 11.47
CA ALA A 121 16.72 -5.65 12.80
C ALA A 121 17.34 -4.25 12.71
N GLY A 122 16.72 -3.26 13.37
CA GLY A 122 17.18 -1.88 13.34
C GLY A 122 16.91 -1.11 12.03
N SER A 123 16.06 -1.63 11.13
CA SER A 123 15.74 -0.95 9.87
C SER A 123 14.24 -0.96 9.58
N TRP A 124 13.70 0.18 9.14
CA TRP A 124 12.28 0.35 8.85
C TRP A 124 12.03 1.08 7.51
N TRP A 125 10.97 0.73 6.80
CA TRP A 125 10.50 1.49 5.63
C TRP A 125 9.43 2.49 6.03
N LEU A 126 9.34 3.58 5.26
CA LEU A 126 8.16 4.44 5.28
C LEU A 126 6.94 3.64 4.79
N ALA A 127 5.88 3.64 5.60
CA ALA A 127 4.64 2.95 5.33
C ALA A 127 3.48 3.94 5.17
N VAL A 128 2.39 3.47 4.57
CA VAL A 128 1.15 4.23 4.41
C VAL A 128 0.22 3.92 5.59
N PRO A 129 -0.09 4.91 6.45
CA PRO A 129 -0.96 4.68 7.59
C PRO A 129 -2.34 4.15 7.16
N GLY A 130 -2.78 3.08 7.82
CA GLY A 130 -4.03 2.40 7.51
C GLY A 130 -4.02 1.48 6.28
N ALA A 131 -2.95 1.47 5.48
CA ALA A 131 -2.85 0.55 4.34
C ALA A 131 -2.78 -0.92 4.77
N GLY A 132 -2.24 -1.21 5.97
CA GLY A 132 -2.20 -2.57 6.51
C GLY A 132 -3.56 -3.27 6.55
N ARG A 133 -4.66 -2.53 6.79
CA ARG A 133 -6.02 -3.09 6.76
C ARG A 133 -6.44 -3.49 5.35
N PHE A 134 -6.13 -2.64 4.37
CA PHE A 134 -6.37 -2.95 2.96
C PHE A 134 -5.53 -4.16 2.53
N ILE A 135 -4.21 -4.13 2.78
CA ILE A 135 -3.26 -5.20 2.46
C ILE A 135 -3.72 -6.54 3.07
N LYS A 136 -4.17 -6.53 4.33
CA LYS A 136 -4.71 -7.72 4.98
C LYS A 136 -5.90 -8.32 4.23
N TYR A 137 -6.86 -7.50 3.81
CA TYR A 137 -8.01 -7.99 3.04
C TYR A 137 -7.63 -8.37 1.61
N PHE A 138 -6.70 -7.63 1.02
CA PHE A 138 -6.14 -7.90 -0.29
C PHE A 138 -5.50 -9.28 -0.36
N VAL A 139 -4.51 -9.55 0.49
CA VAL A 139 -3.79 -10.83 0.53
C VAL A 139 -4.73 -11.99 0.86
N LYS A 140 -5.59 -11.84 1.88
CA LYS A 140 -6.54 -12.89 2.25
C LYS A 140 -7.56 -13.18 1.15
N GLY A 141 -8.08 -12.15 0.49
CA GLY A 141 -9.02 -12.30 -0.60
C GLY A 141 -8.37 -12.93 -1.83
N ARG A 142 -7.16 -12.49 -2.21
CA ARG A 142 -6.36 -13.08 -3.29
C ARG A 142 -6.17 -14.58 -3.09
N GLN A 143 -5.72 -14.99 -1.90
CA GLN A 143 -5.50 -16.40 -1.58
C GLN A 143 -6.81 -17.21 -1.59
N ALA A 144 -7.92 -16.62 -1.15
CA ALA A 144 -9.22 -17.27 -1.17
C ALA A 144 -9.71 -17.50 -2.61
N VAL A 145 -9.62 -16.50 -3.49
CA VAL A 145 -10.03 -16.62 -4.90
C VAL A 145 -9.11 -17.57 -5.66
N LEU A 146 -7.79 -17.49 -5.46
CA LEU A 146 -6.85 -18.48 -6.01
C LEU A 146 -7.23 -19.90 -5.60
N SER A 147 -7.55 -20.10 -4.31
CA SER A 147 -7.95 -21.41 -3.79
C SER A 147 -9.25 -21.93 -4.43
N MET A 148 -10.16 -21.05 -4.87
CA MET A 148 -11.35 -21.46 -5.61
C MET A 148 -10.99 -22.02 -7.00
N VAL A 149 -10.01 -21.42 -7.69
CA VAL A 149 -9.49 -21.93 -8.97
C VAL A 149 -8.69 -23.22 -8.74
N ARG A 150 -7.83 -23.28 -7.71
CA ARG A 150 -7.04 -24.50 -7.38
C ARG A 150 -7.91 -25.73 -7.10
N LYS A 151 -9.07 -25.52 -6.48
CA LYS A 151 -10.02 -26.59 -6.13
C LYS A 151 -10.98 -26.94 -7.27
N ALA A 152 -11.02 -26.13 -8.33
CA ALA A 152 -11.83 -26.43 -9.49
C ALA A 152 -11.24 -27.62 -10.27
N LYS A 153 -12.09 -28.31 -11.04
CA LYS A 153 -11.67 -29.45 -11.84
C LYS A 153 -10.59 -28.99 -12.83
N TYR A 154 -9.52 -29.77 -12.96
CA TYR A 154 -8.37 -29.44 -13.79
C TYR A 154 -7.65 -28.13 -13.45
N ARG A 155 -7.91 -27.53 -12.26
CA ARG A 155 -7.39 -26.21 -11.86
C ARG A 155 -7.81 -25.09 -12.84
N GLU A 156 -9.00 -25.27 -13.41
CA GLU A 156 -9.60 -24.37 -14.39
C GLU A 156 -10.99 -23.97 -13.94
N LEU A 157 -11.36 -22.70 -14.13
CA LEU A 157 -12.66 -22.19 -13.74
C LEU A 157 -13.13 -21.10 -14.70
N LEU A 158 -14.38 -21.20 -15.18
CA LEU A 158 -14.96 -20.18 -16.05
C LEU A 158 -15.12 -18.87 -15.28
N LEU A 159 -14.76 -17.75 -15.90
CA LEU A 159 -14.82 -16.43 -15.25
C LEU A 159 -16.24 -16.07 -14.80
N SER A 160 -17.25 -16.34 -15.64
CA SER A 160 -18.66 -16.09 -15.30
C SER A 160 -19.13 -16.98 -14.15
N GLU A 161 -18.67 -18.23 -14.07
CA GLU A 161 -18.96 -19.12 -12.95
C GLU A 161 -18.33 -18.60 -11.65
N LEU A 162 -17.07 -18.17 -11.71
CA LEU A 162 -16.38 -17.61 -10.54
C LEU A 162 -17.09 -16.36 -10.01
N LEU A 163 -17.49 -15.45 -10.89
CA LEU A 163 -18.20 -14.22 -10.52
C LEU A 163 -19.65 -14.48 -10.06
N GLY A 164 -20.28 -15.56 -10.52
CA GLY A 164 -21.60 -15.98 -10.08
C GLY A 164 -21.63 -16.68 -8.72
N ARG A 165 -20.47 -17.13 -8.21
CA ARG A 165 -20.38 -17.78 -6.88
C ARG A 165 -20.56 -16.77 -5.75
N ARG A 166 -21.08 -17.24 -4.61
CA ARG A 166 -21.12 -16.44 -3.39
C ARG A 166 -19.70 -16.14 -2.90
N ALA A 167 -19.38 -14.86 -2.72
CA ALA A 167 -18.09 -14.43 -2.21
C ALA A 167 -17.82 -14.99 -0.80
N PRO A 168 -16.66 -15.62 -0.55
CA PRO A 168 -16.24 -16.00 0.80
C PRO A 168 -16.12 -14.77 1.71
N ALA A 169 -16.32 -14.95 3.03
CA ALA A 169 -16.22 -13.86 4.00
C ALA A 169 -14.83 -13.17 4.04
N SER A 170 -13.79 -13.87 3.61
CA SER A 170 -12.43 -13.33 3.48
C SER A 170 -12.25 -12.36 2.29
N VAL A 171 -13.14 -12.40 1.29
CA VAL A 171 -13.09 -11.61 0.05
C VAL A 171 -13.84 -10.30 0.25
N ARG A 172 -13.33 -9.45 1.14
CA ARG A 172 -13.99 -8.18 1.52
C ARG A 172 -13.96 -7.09 0.44
N LEU A 173 -13.02 -7.20 -0.52
CA LEU A 173 -12.92 -6.27 -1.65
C LEU A 173 -13.79 -6.68 -2.84
N GLY A 174 -14.50 -7.81 -2.74
CA GLY A 174 -15.36 -8.36 -3.80
C GLY A 174 -14.62 -9.26 -4.79
N LEU A 175 -15.34 -10.22 -5.38
CA LEU A 175 -14.77 -11.19 -6.31
C LEU A 175 -14.18 -10.52 -7.55
N THR A 176 -14.89 -9.56 -8.15
CA THR A 176 -14.44 -8.82 -9.34
C THR A 176 -13.09 -8.16 -9.13
N TYR A 177 -12.89 -7.51 -7.98
CA TYR A 177 -11.62 -6.87 -7.63
C TYR A 177 -10.47 -7.89 -7.64
N HIS A 178 -10.65 -9.02 -6.96
CA HIS A 178 -9.62 -10.04 -6.86
C HIS A 178 -9.38 -10.78 -8.18
N VAL A 179 -10.41 -10.96 -9.01
CA VAL A 179 -10.21 -11.52 -10.35
C VAL A 179 -9.31 -10.62 -11.19
N HIS A 180 -9.58 -9.32 -11.23
CA HIS A 180 -8.72 -8.38 -11.95
C HIS A 180 -7.29 -8.37 -11.40
N ASP A 181 -7.15 -8.46 -10.08
CA ASP A 181 -5.85 -8.60 -9.43
C ASP A 181 -5.11 -9.89 -9.86
N LEU A 182 -5.76 -11.04 -9.90
CA LEU A 182 -5.13 -12.30 -10.32
C LEU A 182 -4.66 -12.25 -11.78
N ILE A 183 -5.47 -11.67 -12.67
CA ILE A 183 -5.13 -11.51 -14.08
C ILE A 183 -3.98 -10.51 -14.23
N GLY A 184 -4.08 -9.35 -13.57
CA GLY A 184 -3.06 -8.30 -13.65
C GLY A 184 -1.72 -8.71 -13.05
N ALA A 185 -1.74 -9.53 -12.00
CA ALA A 185 -0.55 -10.11 -11.37
C ALA A 185 -0.06 -11.39 -12.05
N GLN A 186 -0.68 -11.82 -13.17
CA GLN A 186 -0.31 -13.01 -13.93
C GLN A 186 -0.28 -14.29 -13.07
N LEU A 187 -1.17 -14.37 -12.08
CA LEU A 187 -1.31 -15.55 -11.21
C LEU A 187 -2.24 -16.61 -11.81
N VAL A 188 -2.91 -16.27 -12.91
CA VAL A 188 -3.78 -17.14 -13.70
C VAL A 188 -3.61 -16.81 -15.18
N ASP A 189 -3.72 -17.82 -16.03
CA ASP A 189 -3.84 -17.68 -17.47
C ASP A 189 -5.31 -17.50 -17.87
N CYS A 190 -5.53 -16.60 -18.83
CA CYS A 190 -6.84 -16.37 -19.43
C CYS A 190 -6.91 -17.06 -20.79
N VAL A 191 -7.73 -18.12 -20.89
CA VAL A 191 -7.94 -18.85 -22.14
C VAL A 191 -9.33 -18.53 -22.68
N SER A 192 -9.40 -17.94 -23.88
CA SER A 192 -10.67 -17.69 -24.55
C SER A 192 -11.25 -18.99 -25.11
N THR A 193 -12.48 -19.31 -24.72
CA THR A 193 -13.21 -20.49 -25.21
C THR A 193 -14.55 -20.08 -25.81
N THR A 194 -15.23 -21.00 -26.50
CA THR A 194 -16.59 -20.77 -27.05
C THR A 194 -17.64 -20.47 -25.98
N SER A 195 -17.39 -20.88 -24.73
CA SER A 195 -18.28 -20.61 -23.57
C SER A 195 -17.85 -19.39 -22.75
N GLY A 196 -16.82 -18.67 -23.16
CA GLY A 196 -16.27 -17.50 -22.46
C GLY A 196 -14.83 -17.69 -21.99
N THR A 197 -14.35 -16.76 -21.16
CA THR A 197 -12.97 -16.79 -20.64
C THR A 197 -12.82 -17.78 -19.51
N LEU A 198 -11.87 -18.71 -19.65
CA LEU A 198 -11.46 -19.67 -18.65
C LEU A 198 -10.22 -19.15 -17.92
N LEU A 199 -10.23 -19.24 -16.59
CA LEU A 199 -9.08 -18.96 -15.73
C LEU A 199 -8.38 -20.28 -15.40
N ARG A 200 -7.11 -20.41 -15.74
CA ARG A 200 -6.27 -21.59 -15.46
C ARG A 200 -5.09 -21.18 -14.57
N LEU A 201 -4.63 -22.06 -13.68
CA LEU A 201 -3.35 -21.83 -13.00
C LEU A 201 -2.18 -22.14 -13.95
N PRO A 202 -1.15 -21.28 -14.01
CA PRO A 202 0.04 -21.56 -14.81
C PRO A 202 0.70 -22.87 -14.34
N GLU A 203 1.25 -23.62 -15.29
CA GLU A 203 2.04 -24.82 -14.99
C GLU A 203 3.33 -24.40 -14.26
N THR A 204 3.52 -24.94 -13.05
CA THR A 204 4.75 -24.79 -12.25
C THR A 204 5.81 -25.78 -12.66
#